data_AF-A0A5F2GFI3-F1
#
_entry.id   AF-A0A5F2GFI3-F1
#
_cell.length_a   1.000
_cell.length_b   1.000
_cell.length_c   1.000
_cell.angle_alpha   90.00
_cell.angle_beta   90.00
_cell.angle_gamma   90.00
#
_symmetry.space_group_name_H-M   'P 1'
#
loop_
_entity.id
_entity.type
_entity.pdbx_description
1 polymer ?
#
loop_
_entity_poly.entity_id
_entity_poly.type
_entity_poly.pdbx_seq_one_letter_code
_entity_poly.pdbx_strand_id
1 'polypeptide(L)' 'MNVLGHEISDQTIDAALRWFPPERSFTFNDFQLALTRCGCPREVSDRAADRILQKARKAGTHVYSGGRWKRAKVRAL' A
#
# COMPACT_ATOMS: atom_id res chain seq x y z
N MET A 1 -16.59 -22.51 -5.99
CA MET A 1 -15.61 -21.66 -6.71
C MET A 1 -14.54 -21.28 -5.70
N ASN A 2 -13.42 -22.00 -5.68
CA ASN A 2 -12.35 -21.72 -4.72
C ASN A 2 -11.51 -20.57 -5.26
N VAL A 3 -11.78 -19.36 -4.78
CA VAL A 3 -10.88 -18.23 -4.97
C VAL A 3 -9.67 -18.54 -4.09
N LEU A 4 -8.60 -19.09 -4.67
CA LEU A 4 -7.28 -19.16 -4.05
C LEU A 4 -6.72 -17.73 -4.00
N GLY A 5 -7.31 -16.90 -3.15
CA GLY A 5 -6.73 -15.61 -2.82
C GLY A 5 -5.51 -15.89 -1.95
N HIS A 6 -4.32 -15.50 -2.42
CA HIS A 6 -3.20 -15.37 -1.50
C HIS A 6 -3.57 -14.30 -0.47
N GLU A 7 -3.69 -14.73 0.78
CA GLU A 7 -3.90 -13.82 1.90
C GLU A 7 -2.61 -13.05 2.13
N ILE A 8 -2.66 -11.74 1.87
CA ILE A 8 -1.52 -10.86 2.14
C ILE A 8 -1.59 -10.51 3.62
N SER A 9 -0.56 -10.90 4.38
CA SER A 9 -0.54 -10.59 5.82
C SER A 9 -0.54 -9.07 6.06
N ASP A 10 -1.26 -8.63 7.08
CA ASP A 10 -1.25 -7.22 7.49
C ASP A 10 0.17 -6.73 7.84
N GLN A 11 1.04 -7.62 8.32
CA GLN A 11 2.45 -7.30 8.58
C GLN A 11 3.22 -6.94 7.30
N THR A 12 3.01 -7.70 6.22
CA THR A 12 3.59 -7.43 4.90
C THR A 12 3.08 -6.10 4.33
N ILE A 13 1.78 -5.83 4.49
CA ILE A 13 1.15 -4.58 4.06
C ILE A 13 1.76 -3.39 4.81
N ASP A 14 1.85 -3.49 6.14
CA ASP A 14 2.42 -2.45 6.98
C ASP A 14 3.90 -2.21 6.66
N ALA A 15 4.68 -3.27 6.46
CA ALA A 15 6.08 -3.16 6.07
C ALA A 15 6.23 -2.44 4.72
N ALA A 16 5.41 -2.79 3.73
CA ALA A 16 5.43 -2.16 2.40
C ALA A 16 5.01 -0.68 2.44
N LEU A 17 3.99 -0.32 3.24
CA LEU A 17 3.60 1.08 3.43
C LEU A 17 4.66 1.86 4.22
N ARG A 18 5.34 1.21 5.18
CA ARG A 18 6.43 1.80 5.98
C ARG A 18 7.68 2.07 5.16
N TRP A 19 7.89 1.34 4.07
CA TRP A 19 9.01 1.50 3.13
C TRP A 19 9.16 2.94 2.59
N PHE A 20 8.05 3.69 2.49
CA PHE A 20 8.04 5.05 1.96
C PHE A 20 8.04 6.09 3.09
N PRO A 21 9.13 6.86 3.31
CA PRO A 21 9.15 7.84 4.39
C PRO A 21 8.06 8.92 4.21
N PRO A 22 7.56 9.55 5.28
CA PRO A 22 6.42 10.49 5.21
C PRO A 22 6.63 11.68 4.27
N GLU A 23 7.88 12.08 4.05
CA GLU A 23 8.25 13.18 3.16
C GLU A 23 8.07 12.82 1.67
N ARG A 24 8.20 11.54 1.33
CA ARG A 24 8.29 11.05 -0.05
C ARG A 24 6.94 10.60 -0.59
N SER A 25 6.63 11.00 -1.82
CA SER A 25 5.51 10.47 -2.58
C SER A 25 5.94 9.28 -3.44
N PHE A 26 5.04 8.33 -3.65
CA PHE A 26 5.27 7.10 -4.41
C PHE A 26 4.13 6.82 -5.39
N THR A 27 4.41 6.07 -6.44
CA THR A 27 3.43 5.62 -7.43
C THR A 27 2.85 4.27 -7.05
N PHE A 28 1.79 3.86 -7.74
CA PHE A 28 1.25 2.51 -7.61
C PHE A 28 2.29 1.43 -7.89
N ASN A 29 3.09 1.59 -8.95
CA ASN A 29 4.15 0.66 -9.32
C ASN A 29 5.24 0.56 -8.25
N ASP A 30 5.60 1.69 -7.62
CA ASP A 30 6.55 1.70 -6.50
C ASP A 30 6.01 0.84 -5.34
N PHE A 31 4.72 0.96 -5.04
CA PHE A 31 4.08 0.19 -3.98
C PHE A 31 4.02 -1.31 -4.30
N GLN A 32 3.71 -1.71 -5.53
CA GLN A 32 3.76 -3.11 -5.95
C GLN A 32 5.17 -3.70 -5.81
N LEU A 33 6.20 -2.92 -6.15
CA LEU A 33 7.58 -3.32 -5.95
C LEU A 33 7.92 -3.48 -4.46
N ALA A 34 7.44 -2.59 -3.60
CA ALA A 34 7.61 -2.69 -2.15
C ALA A 34 6.91 -3.95 -1.58
N LEU A 35 5.68 -4.23 -2.00
CA LEU A 35 4.98 -5.47 -1.63
C LEU A 35 5.78 -6.71 -2.02
N THR A 36 6.32 -6.73 -3.25
CA THR A 36 7.15 -7.83 -3.74
C THR A 36 8.40 -8.03 -2.86
N ARG A 37 9.06 -6.93 -2.47
CA ARG A 37 10.23 -6.96 -1.58
C ARG A 37 9.90 -7.40 -0.15
N CYS A 38 8.70 -7.11 0.33
CA CYS A 38 8.23 -7.52 1.65
C CYS A 38 7.72 -8.97 1.69
N GLY A 39 7.94 -9.76 0.64
CA GLY A 39 7.59 -11.18 0.58
C GLY A 39 6.20 -11.45 0.01
N CYS A 40 5.52 -10.45 -0.53
CA CYS A 40 4.30 -10.69 -1.28
C CYS A 40 4.65 -11.23 -2.68
N PRO A 41 3.94 -12.23 -3.21
CA PRO A 41 4.18 -12.71 -4.57
C PRO A 41 4.05 -11.55 -5.57
N ARG A 42 4.83 -11.57 -6.65
CA ARG A 42 4.70 -10.57 -7.74
C ARG A 42 3.30 -10.59 -8.37
N GLU A 43 2.59 -11.70 -8.22
CA GLU A 43 1.23 -11.96 -8.70
C GLU A 43 0.13 -11.33 -7.84
N VAL A 44 0.46 -10.39 -6.93
CA VAL A 44 -0.55 -9.56 -6.31
C VAL A 44 -1.32 -8.83 -7.40
N SER A 45 -2.60 -9.17 -7.54
CA SER A 45 -3.47 -8.50 -8.51
C SER A 45 -3.47 -6.99 -8.25
N ASP A 46 -3.55 -6.20 -9.32
CA ASP A 46 -3.68 -4.74 -9.21
C ASP A 46 -4.84 -4.34 -8.30
N ARG A 47 -5.91 -5.14 -8.30
CA ARG A 47 -7.08 -4.97 -7.42
C ARG A 47 -6.73 -5.09 -5.94
N ALA A 48 -5.84 -5.99 -5.55
CA ALA A 48 -5.45 -6.16 -4.15
C ALA A 48 -4.57 -5.00 -3.68
N ALA A 49 -3.59 -4.59 -4.49
CA ALA A 49 -2.74 -3.43 -4.19
C ALA A 49 -3.57 -2.13 -4.11
N ASP A 50 -4.52 -1.92 -5.02
CA ASP A 50 -5.44 -0.78 -4.97
C ASP A 50 -6.30 -0.82 -3.70
N ARG A 51 -6.91 -1.97 -3.38
CA ARG A 51 -7.71 -2.11 -2.14
C ARG A 51 -6.93 -1.75 -0.89
N ILE A 52 -5.66 -2.14 -0.79
CA ILE A 52 -4.78 -1.79 0.33
C ILE A 52 -4.59 -0.27 0.42
N LEU A 53 -4.26 0.38 -0.69
CA LEU A 53 -4.04 1.83 -0.73
C LEU A 53 -5.33 2.62 -0.43
N GLN A 54 -6.48 2.17 -0.95
CA GLN A 54 -7.78 2.75 -0.63
C GLN A 54 -8.14 2.56 0.84
N LYS A 55 -7.84 1.40 1.45
CA LYS A 55 -8.03 1.16 2.89
C LYS A 55 -7.17 2.12 3.71
N ALA A 56 -5.90 2.29 3.34
CA ALA A 56 -4.97 3.22 3.99
C ALA A 56 -5.43 4.69 3.89
N ARG A 57 -6.01 5.07 2.75
CA ARG A 57 -6.65 6.38 2.55
C ARG A 57 -7.87 6.59 3.42
N LYS A 58 -8.78 5.61 3.46
CA LYS A 58 -9.97 5.66 4.32
C LYS A 58 -9.61 5.77 5.80
N ALA A 59 -8.52 5.13 6.22
CA ALA A 59 -7.97 5.25 7.56
C ALA A 59 -7.25 6.59 7.83
N GLY A 60 -7.13 7.48 6.84
CA GLY A 60 -6.46 8.78 6.98
C GLY A 60 -4.94 8.71 7.08
N THR A 61 -4.33 7.53 6.91
CA THR A 61 -2.87 7.36 7.01
C THR A 61 -2.14 7.76 5.73
N HIS A 62 -2.84 7.77 4.59
CA HIS A 62 -2.29 8.08 3.28
C HIS A 62 -3.23 9.00 2.50
N VAL A 63 -2.66 9.81 1.61
CA VAL A 63 -3.36 10.71 0.70
C VAL A 63 -2.93 10.42 -0.73
N TYR A 64 -3.84 10.65 -1.67
CA TYR A 64 -3.59 10.54 -3.10
C TYR A 64 -3.79 11.90 -3.77
N SER A 65 -2.79 12.38 -4.52
CA SER A 65 -2.82 13.64 -5.25
C SER A 65 -1.91 13.57 -6.48
N GLY A 66 -2.39 14.06 -7.62
CA GLY A 66 -1.59 14.17 -8.86
C GLY A 66 -0.97 12.86 -9.34
N GLY A 67 -1.67 11.73 -9.24
CA GLY A 67 -1.13 10.42 -9.65
C GLY A 67 -0.25 9.72 -8.62
N ARG A 68 -0.06 10.32 -7.43
CA ARG A 68 0.90 9.83 -6.43
C ARG A 68 0.27 9.67 -5.05
N TRP A 69 0.78 8.69 -4.33
CA TRP A 69 0.46 8.40 -2.94
C TRP A 69 1.49 9.03 -2.02
N LYS A 70 1.06 9.48 -0.85
CA LYS A 70 1.95 10.00 0.21
C LYS A 70 1.36 9.66 1.57
N ARG A 71 2.19 9.45 2.58
CA ARG A 71 1.71 9.32 3.96
C ARG A 71 1.11 10.65 4.42
N ALA A 72 -0.06 10.62 5.04
CA ALA A 72 -0.66 11.81 5.61
C ALA A 72 0.24 12.32 6.75
N LYS A 73 0.44 13.64 6.82
CA LYS A 73 0.99 14.25 8.04
C LYS A 73 -0.04 14.02 9.15
N VAL A 74 0.37 13.39 10.24
CA VAL A 74 -0.47 13.31 11.43
C VAL A 74 -0.77 14.75 11.82
N ARG A 75 -2.02 15.20 11.63
CA ARG A 75 -2.49 16.38 12.33
C ARG A 75 -2.54 15.96 13.79
N ALA A 76 -1.54 16.38 14.57
CA ALA A 76 -1.72 16.43 16.01
C ALA A 76 -2.94 17.32 16.26
N LEU A 77 -4.01 16.71 16.78
CA LEU A 77 -5.16 17.41 17.32
C LEU A 77 -4.75 18.10 18.62
#